data_AF-A0AAP0R8R2-F1
#
_entry.id   AF-A0AAP0R8R2-F1
#
_cell.length_a   1.000
_cell.length_b   1.000
_cell.length_c   1.000
_cell.angle_alpha   90.00
_cell.angle_beta   90.00
_cell.angle_gamma   90.00
#
_symmetry.space_group_name_H-M   'P 1'
#
loop_
_entity.id
_entity.type
_entity.pdbx_description
1 polymer ?
#
loop_
_entity_poly.entity_id
_entity_poly.type
_entity_poly.pdbx_seq_one_letter_code
_entity_poly.pdbx_strand_id
1 'polypeptide(L)'
;MAKESIEKTATGGFSSAVNGGKTVDECQDMIQRSLRTPTVKFLREHLAKSGCVVRDNFIKAVHCDNRISGGYVRGKGECVRRRVMKSVIANPYCSEAAAKDAMEAVWDVCYNDTKPFDRAP
;
A
#
# COMPACT_ATOMS: atom_id res chain seq x y z
N MET A 1 51.86 -12.93 11.18
CA MET A 1 51.12 -11.70 11.53
C MET A 1 50.37 -11.29 10.26
N ALA A 2 49.17 -11.81 10.00
CA ALA A 2 47.87 -11.17 10.29
C ALA A 2 47.74 -9.80 9.58
N LYS A 3 46.68 -9.42 8.85
CA LYS A 3 45.38 -9.99 8.45
C LYS A 3 44.83 -9.08 7.33
N GLU A 4 43.93 -9.62 6.53
CA GLU A 4 42.97 -9.00 5.60
C GLU A 4 42.10 -7.88 6.26
N SER A 5 41.66 -6.88 5.49
CA SER A 5 40.23 -6.47 5.38
C SER A 5 40.02 -5.24 4.49
N ILE A 6 39.11 -5.43 3.53
CA ILE A 6 38.44 -4.41 2.72
C ILE A 6 37.43 -3.69 3.61
N GLU A 7 37.39 -2.36 3.60
CA GLU A 7 36.26 -1.62 4.17
C GLU A 7 35.71 -0.58 3.18
N LYS A 8 34.49 -0.86 2.74
CA LYS A 8 33.62 -0.01 1.93
C LYS A 8 33.15 1.15 2.81
N THR A 9 33.62 2.37 2.57
CA THR A 9 32.91 3.54 3.07
C THR A 9 31.81 3.89 2.06
N ALA A 10 30.60 3.42 2.37
CA ALA A 10 29.38 3.91 1.77
C ALA A 10 29.32 5.43 1.98
N THR A 11 29.35 6.18 0.89
CA THR A 11 29.03 7.60 0.83
C THR A 11 27.58 7.79 1.29
N GLY A 12 27.41 7.98 2.59
CA GLY A 12 26.20 8.53 3.20
C GLY A 12 26.08 10.00 2.82
N GLY A 13 25.83 10.28 1.54
CA GLY A 13 25.39 11.59 1.10
C GLY A 13 23.99 11.82 1.65
N PHE A 14 23.86 12.54 2.76
CA PHE A 14 22.63 13.24 3.07
C PHE A 14 22.39 14.22 1.91
N SER A 15 21.57 13.81 0.95
CA SER A 15 21.15 14.68 -0.14
C SER A 15 20.39 15.85 0.48
N SER A 16 21.10 16.96 0.66
CA SER A 16 20.49 18.24 1.01
C SER A 16 19.49 18.54 -0.08
N ALA A 17 18.20 18.54 0.27
CA ALA A 17 17.11 18.83 -0.65
C ALA A 17 17.26 20.26 -1.17
N VAL A 18 17.96 20.39 -2.30
CA VAL A 18 18.01 21.62 -3.09
C VAL A 18 16.88 21.58 -4.12
N ASN A 19 15.79 22.29 -3.83
CA ASN A 19 14.83 22.85 -4.79
C ASN A 19 14.32 21.96 -5.96
N GLY A 20 13.91 20.72 -5.72
CA GLY A 20 13.18 19.93 -6.73
C GLY A 20 12.61 18.64 -6.17
N GLY A 21 11.38 18.30 -6.56
CA GLY A 21 10.86 16.94 -6.37
C GLY A 21 11.69 15.91 -7.18
N LYS A 22 11.48 14.62 -6.92
CA LYS A 22 12.11 13.55 -7.73
C LYS A 22 11.38 13.36 -9.05
N THR A 23 12.10 12.90 -10.07
CA THR A 23 11.47 12.44 -11.31
C THR A 23 10.64 11.18 -11.06
N VAL A 24 9.70 10.88 -11.95
CA VAL A 24 8.87 9.67 -11.86
C VAL A 24 9.73 8.42 -11.84
N ASP A 25 10.77 8.36 -12.69
CA ASP A 25 11.65 7.18 -12.81
C ASP A 25 12.48 6.94 -11.54
N GLU A 26 13.03 8.00 -10.95
CA GLU A 26 13.73 7.90 -9.66
C GLU A 26 12.78 7.41 -8.55
N CYS A 27 11.55 7.91 -8.54
CA CYS A 27 10.54 7.47 -7.57
C CYS A 27 10.14 6.00 -7.79
N GLN A 28 10.01 5.56 -9.05
CA GLN A 28 9.75 4.15 -9.38
C GLN A 28 10.88 3.24 -8.92
N ASP A 29 12.14 3.60 -9.16
CA ASP A 29 13.28 2.82 -8.69
C ASP A 29 13.30 2.72 -7.16
N MET A 30 12.99 3.81 -6.45
CA MET A 30 12.83 3.78 -5.00
C MET A 30 11.72 2.80 -4.55
N ILE A 31 10.54 2.85 -5.19
CA ILE A 31 9.44 1.92 -4.91
C ILE A 31 9.91 0.47 -5.11
N GLN A 32 10.55 0.15 -6.24
CA GLN A 32 11.00 -1.21 -6.55
C GLN A 32 12.04 -1.72 -5.55
N ARG A 33 12.95 -0.86 -5.09
CA ARG A 33 13.91 -1.21 -4.03
C ARG A 33 13.21 -1.47 -2.70
N SER A 34 12.25 -0.64 -2.30
CA SER A 34 11.47 -0.84 -1.07
C SER A 34 10.70 -2.17 -1.08
N LEU A 35 10.15 -2.57 -2.23
CA LEU A 35 9.44 -3.84 -2.40
C LEU A 35 10.32 -5.09 -2.19
N ARG A 36 11.65 -4.95 -2.24
CA ARG A 36 12.61 -6.04 -2.01
C ARG A 36 12.98 -6.22 -0.53
N THR A 37 12.61 -5.28 0.34
CA THR A 37 12.95 -5.38 1.77
C THR A 37 12.22 -6.57 2.42
N PRO A 38 12.84 -7.30 3.35
CA PRO A 38 12.23 -8.49 3.98
C PRO A 38 10.87 -8.19 4.62
N THR A 39 10.74 -7.04 5.28
CA THR A 39 9.50 -6.59 5.92
C THR A 39 8.38 -6.38 4.91
N VAL A 40 8.66 -5.72 3.78
CA VAL A 40 7.64 -5.48 2.75
C VAL A 40 7.29 -6.78 2.02
N LYS A 41 8.27 -7.68 1.79
CA LYS A 41 8.01 -9.00 1.22
C LYS A 41 7.07 -9.82 2.10
N PHE A 42 7.35 -9.90 3.41
CA PHE A 42 6.48 -10.56 4.38
C PHE A 42 5.05 -10.00 4.35
N LEU A 43 4.92 -8.67 4.36
CA LEU A 43 3.61 -8.02 4.27
C LEU A 43 2.86 -8.40 2.99
N ARG A 44 3.53 -8.35 1.82
CA ARG A 44 2.92 -8.70 0.52
C ARG A 44 2.46 -10.16 0.46
N GLU A 45 3.24 -11.08 1.02
CA GLU A 45 2.86 -12.50 1.07
C GLU A 45 1.58 -12.71 1.90
N HIS A 46 1.45 -12.05 3.04
CA HIS A 46 0.25 -12.15 3.89
C HIS A 46 -0.97 -11.44 3.28
N LEU A 47 -0.77 -10.32 2.59
CA LEU A 47 -1.82 -9.68 1.80
C LEU A 47 -2.30 -10.59 0.66
N ALA A 48 -1.37 -11.28 -0.02
CA ALA A 48 -1.69 -12.25 -1.07
C ALA A 48 -2.49 -13.44 -0.52
N LYS A 49 -2.09 -14.01 0.63
CA LYS A 49 -2.87 -15.05 1.34
C LYS A 49 -4.29 -14.59 1.68
N SER A 50 -4.45 -13.32 2.02
CA SER A 50 -5.76 -12.70 2.27
C SER A 50 -6.56 -12.41 0.99
N GLY A 51 -5.98 -12.63 -0.20
CA GLY A 51 -6.60 -12.36 -1.50
C GLY A 51 -6.48 -10.92 -2.01
N CYS A 52 -5.55 -10.14 -1.47
CA CYS A 52 -5.19 -8.83 -2.03
C CYS A 52 -3.74 -8.89 -2.52
N VAL A 53 -3.58 -9.38 -3.76
CA VAL A 53 -2.27 -9.53 -4.40
C VAL A 53 -1.73 -8.16 -4.80
N VAL A 54 -0.64 -7.74 -4.16
CA VAL A 54 0.12 -6.53 -4.50
C VAL A 54 1.23 -6.91 -5.48
N ARG A 55 1.02 -6.70 -6.78
CA ARG A 55 2.03 -6.92 -7.84
C ARG A 55 3.09 -5.81 -7.83
N ASP A 56 4.22 -6.02 -8.51
CA ASP A 56 5.32 -5.03 -8.52
C ASP A 56 4.94 -3.70 -9.19
N ASN A 57 3.94 -3.72 -10.06
CA ASN A 57 3.34 -2.55 -10.72
C ASN A 57 2.09 -2.01 -9.99
N PHE A 58 1.77 -2.52 -8.80
CA PHE A 58 0.60 -2.08 -8.03
C PHE A 58 0.81 -0.66 -7.46
N ILE A 59 2.03 -0.38 -6.98
CA ILE A 59 2.45 0.95 -6.52
C ILE A 59 3.15 1.62 -7.69
N LYS A 60 2.73 2.84 -8.03
CA LYS A 60 3.30 3.62 -9.12
C LYS A 60 3.56 5.05 -8.67
N ALA A 61 4.69 5.59 -9.09
CA ALA A 61 4.94 7.01 -9.04
C ALA A 61 4.03 7.74 -10.03
N VAL A 62 3.45 8.86 -9.60
CA VAL A 62 2.65 9.78 -10.39
C VAL A 62 3.09 11.21 -10.08
N HIS A 63 2.88 12.13 -11.00
CA HIS A 63 3.11 13.54 -10.73
C HIS A 63 1.97 14.09 -9.87
N CYS A 64 2.32 14.84 -8.83
CA CYS A 64 1.36 15.53 -7.98
C CYS A 64 1.33 17.00 -8.37
N ASP A 65 0.17 17.49 -8.84
CA ASP A 65 0.01 18.91 -9.20
C ASP A 65 0.01 19.83 -7.98
N ASN A 66 -0.32 19.28 -6.81
CA ASN A 66 -0.33 19.96 -5.52
C ASN A 66 0.68 19.31 -4.56
N ARG A 67 1.15 20.06 -3.56
CA ARG A 67 2.02 19.55 -2.50
C ARG A 67 1.25 18.65 -1.54
N ILE A 68 1.04 17.39 -1.94
CA ILE A 68 0.33 16.38 -1.16
C ILE A 68 1.34 15.32 -0.70
N SER A 69 1.39 15.06 0.60
CA SER A 69 2.27 14.04 1.21
C SER A 69 1.63 12.65 1.29
N GLY A 70 0.34 12.54 0.95
CA GLY A 70 -0.43 11.30 0.94
C GLY A 70 -1.93 11.58 0.95
N GLY A 71 -2.75 10.58 0.67
CA GLY A 71 -4.19 10.73 0.69
C GLY A 71 -4.93 9.44 0.34
N TYR A 72 -6.20 9.37 0.74
CA TYR A 72 -7.10 8.30 0.34
C TYR A 72 -7.95 8.77 -0.85
N VAL A 73 -7.90 8.01 -1.95
CA VAL A 73 -8.73 8.27 -3.14
C VAL A 73 -9.87 7.25 -3.15
N ARG A 74 -11.10 7.76 -3.10
CA ARG A 74 -12.34 6.97 -3.17
C ARG A 74 -12.44 6.28 -4.56
N GLY A 75 -13.07 5.11 -4.61
CA GLY A 75 -13.40 4.43 -5.88
C GLY A 75 -12.52 3.24 -6.26
N LYS A 76 -11.50 2.90 -5.46
CA LYS A 76 -10.69 1.66 -5.62
C LYS A 76 -11.00 0.62 -4.53
N GLY A 77 -12.29 0.42 -4.26
CA GLY A 77 -12.79 -0.40 -3.14
C GLY A 77 -12.80 -1.91 -3.37
N GLU A 78 -12.31 -2.39 -4.51
CA GLU A 78 -12.44 -3.81 -4.90
C GLU A 78 -11.77 -4.77 -3.89
N CYS A 79 -10.58 -4.42 -3.37
CA CYS A 79 -9.96 -5.24 -2.31
C CYS A 79 -10.81 -5.24 -1.03
N VAL A 80 -11.47 -4.12 -0.70
CA VAL A 80 -12.36 -4.03 0.48
C VAL A 80 -13.61 -4.90 0.26
N ARG A 81 -14.30 -4.79 -0.90
CA ARG A 81 -15.43 -5.67 -1.25
C ARG A 81 -15.05 -7.15 -1.16
N ARG A 82 -13.93 -7.53 -1.79
CA ARG A 82 -13.45 -8.92 -1.79
C ARG A 82 -13.17 -9.44 -0.38
N ARG A 83 -12.59 -8.61 0.49
CA ARG A 83 -12.24 -8.99 1.86
C ARG A 83 -13.48 -9.13 2.75
N VAL A 84 -14.46 -8.21 2.61
CA VAL A 84 -15.74 -8.31 3.31
C VAL A 84 -16.44 -9.61 2.93
N MET A 85 -16.58 -9.90 1.63
CA MET A 85 -17.23 -11.14 1.18
C MET A 85 -16.53 -12.39 1.73
N LYS A 86 -15.19 -12.46 1.65
CA LYS A 86 -14.44 -13.60 2.23
C LYS A 86 -14.67 -13.75 3.73
N SER A 87 -14.77 -12.64 4.46
CA SER A 87 -14.98 -12.65 5.91
C SER A 87 -16.39 -13.10 6.28
N VAL A 88 -17.41 -12.57 5.59
CA VAL A 88 -18.81 -12.82 5.92
C VAL A 88 -19.22 -14.24 5.49
N ILE A 89 -18.76 -14.71 4.32
CA ILE A 89 -19.00 -16.08 3.84
C ILE A 89 -18.31 -17.13 4.73
N ALA A 90 -17.22 -16.79 5.41
CA ALA A 90 -16.57 -17.71 6.34
C ALA A 90 -17.43 -18.06 7.57
N ASN A 91 -18.52 -17.32 7.82
CA ASN A 91 -19.48 -17.64 8.88
C ASN A 91 -20.43 -18.77 8.42
N PRO A 92 -20.48 -19.94 9.10
CA PRO A 92 -21.37 -21.05 8.75
C PRO A 92 -22.86 -20.71 8.71
N TYR A 93 -23.27 -19.63 9.39
CA TYR A 93 -24.67 -19.19 9.45
C TYR A 93 -25.04 -18.16 8.38
N CYS A 94 -24.10 -17.77 7.52
CA CYS A 94 -24.33 -16.75 6.49
C CYS A 94 -24.22 -17.36 5.10
N SER A 95 -25.28 -17.26 4.30
CA SER A 95 -25.23 -17.65 2.89
C SER A 95 -24.49 -16.59 2.07
N GLU A 96 -23.93 -16.99 0.92
CA GLU A 96 -23.25 -16.05 0.02
C GLU A 96 -24.16 -14.91 -0.45
N ALA A 97 -25.43 -15.21 -0.72
CA ALA A 97 -26.43 -14.20 -1.09
C ALA A 97 -26.69 -13.21 0.06
N ALA A 98 -26.94 -13.71 1.27
CA ALA A 98 -27.16 -12.87 2.44
C ALA A 98 -25.92 -12.02 2.77
N ALA A 99 -24.71 -12.57 2.59
CA ALA A 99 -23.46 -11.86 2.77
C ALA A 99 -23.32 -10.67 1.81
N LYS A 100 -23.68 -10.89 0.53
CA LYS A 100 -23.64 -9.86 -0.50
C LYS A 100 -24.65 -8.76 -0.21
N ASP A 101 -25.89 -9.13 0.12
CA ASP A 101 -26.96 -8.17 0.41
C ASP A 101 -26.61 -7.32 1.65
N ALA A 102 -26.11 -7.96 2.71
CA ALA A 102 -25.67 -7.27 3.91
C ALA A 102 -24.51 -6.30 3.63
N MET A 103 -23.54 -6.70 2.79
CA MET A 103 -22.42 -5.84 2.41
C MET A 103 -22.89 -4.63 1.59
N GLU A 104 -23.69 -4.84 0.54
CA GLU A 104 -24.13 -3.76 -0.34
C GLU A 104 -25.07 -2.78 0.41
N ALA A 105 -25.87 -3.26 1.37
CA ALA A 105 -26.75 -2.41 2.18
C ALA A 105 -26.01 -1.34 3.00
N VAL A 106 -24.75 -1.59 3.39
CA VAL A 106 -23.96 -0.66 4.21
C VAL A 106 -22.81 -0.01 3.45
N TRP A 107 -22.57 -0.41 2.20
CA TRP A 107 -21.36 -0.07 1.46
C TRP A 107 -21.14 1.43 1.37
N ASP A 108 -22.15 2.18 0.91
CA ASP A 108 -22.01 3.62 0.69
C ASP A 108 -21.82 4.42 1.99
N VAL A 109 -22.29 3.89 3.12
CA VAL A 109 -22.09 4.52 4.43
C VAL A 109 -20.69 4.17 4.95
N CYS A 110 -20.37 2.89 5.09
CA CYS A 110 -19.15 2.44 5.75
C CYS A 110 -17.88 2.66 4.91
N TYR A 111 -17.95 2.49 3.59
CA TYR A 111 -16.77 2.66 2.74
C TYR A 111 -16.37 4.14 2.59
N ASN A 112 -17.35 5.06 2.67
CA ASN A 112 -17.10 6.50 2.56
C ASN A 112 -16.88 7.19 3.90
N ASP A 113 -17.10 6.50 5.02
CA ASP A 113 -16.81 7.02 6.35
C ASP A 113 -15.29 7.10 6.57
N THR A 114 -14.80 8.32 6.69
CA THR A 114 -13.38 8.61 6.96
C THR A 114 -13.14 9.05 8.39
N LYS A 115 -14.15 9.04 9.27
CA LYS A 115 -13.98 9.50 10.66
C LYS A 115 -13.10 8.54 11.48
N PRO A 116 -12.35 9.05 12.47
CA PRO A 116 -12.19 10.46 12.85
C PRO A 116 -11.11 11.20 12.02
N PHE A 117 -10.65 10.63 10.92
CA PHE A 117 -9.58 11.19 10.10
C PHE A 117 -10.16 12.26 9.15
N ASP A 118 -10.39 13.45 9.71
CA ASP A 118 -10.88 14.63 8.99
C ASP A 118 -9.80 15.22 8.05
N ARG A 119 -9.35 14.44 7.05
CA ARG A 119 -8.24 14.75 6.11
C ARG A 119 -6.90 15.09 6.81
N ALA A 120 -5.85 14.32 6.50
CA ALA A 120 -4.49 14.80 6.74
C ALA A 120 -4.29 16.11 5.93
N PRO A 121 -3.85 17.22 6.56
CA PRO A 121 -3.66 18.51 5.89
C PRO A 121 -2.61 18.44 4.78
#